data_AF-A0A7V1TV60-F1
#
_entry.id   AF-A0A7V1TV60-F1
#
_cell.length_a   1.000
_cell.length_b   1.000
_cell.length_c   1.000
_cell.angle_alpha   90.00
_cell.angle_beta   90.00
_cell.angle_gamma   90.00
#
_symmetry.space_group_name_H-M   'P 1'
#
loop_
_entity.id
_entity.type
_entity.pdbx_description
1 polymer ?
#
loop_
_entity_poly.entity_id
_entity_poly.type
_entity_poly.pdbx_seq_one_letter_code
_entity_poly.pdbx_strand_id
1 'polypeptide(L)'
;MSVDHEKETLERAIQILRHWRPERGPAELQLIFLELRDVEQTENVILWKELRSTLAANKKLLDKDLQFYIYEPELAKNGWWWYDCDQWNQDT
;
A
#
# COMPACT_ATOMS: atom_id res chain seq x y z
N MET A 1 -13.02 -12.03 -2.69
CA MET A 1 -14.23 -11.53 -2.02
C MET A 1 -15.25 -11.24 -3.13
N SER A 2 -16.31 -10.45 -2.91
CA SER A 2 -17.00 -9.84 -4.07
C SER A 2 -16.12 -8.73 -4.66
N VAL A 3 -16.21 -8.51 -5.97
CA VAL A 3 -15.47 -7.45 -6.67
C VAL A 3 -15.75 -6.07 -6.06
N ASP A 4 -16.99 -5.84 -5.62
CA ASP A 4 -17.39 -4.58 -4.95
C ASP A 4 -16.63 -4.37 -3.63
N HIS A 5 -16.43 -5.43 -2.84
CA HIS A 5 -15.70 -5.34 -1.57
C HIS A 5 -14.20 -5.08 -1.77
N GLU A 6 -13.61 -5.69 -2.81
CA GLU A 6 -12.22 -5.47 -3.19
C GLU A 6 -11.98 -4.03 -3.63
N LYS A 7 -12.90 -3.49 -4.43
CA LYS A 7 -12.90 -2.09 -4.84
C LYS A 7 -12.99 -1.14 -3.63
N GLU A 8 -13.94 -1.36 -2.72
CA GLU A 8 -14.09 -0.57 -1.50
C GLU A 8 -12.83 -0.61 -0.62
N THR A 9 -12.19 -1.78 -0.52
CA THR A 9 -10.94 -1.97 0.22
C THR A 9 -9.82 -1.12 -0.37
N LEU A 10 -9.66 -1.12 -1.70
CA LEU A 10 -8.67 -0.29 -2.40
C LEU A 10 -8.95 1.20 -2.25
N GLU A 11 -10.19 1.64 -2.47
CA GLU A 11 -10.57 3.06 -2.34
C GLU A 11 -10.31 3.57 -0.91
N ARG A 12 -10.65 2.76 0.10
CA ARG A 12 -10.36 3.07 1.51
C ARG A 12 -8.87 3.15 1.78
N ALA A 13 -8.09 2.17 1.33
CA ALA A 13 -6.65 2.14 1.51
C ALA A 13 -6.00 3.38 0.89
N ILE A 14 -6.37 3.74 -0.35
CA ILE A 14 -5.90 4.94 -1.05
C ILE A 14 -6.23 6.19 -0.23
N GLN A 15 -7.47 6.33 0.24
CA GLN A 15 -7.88 7.51 1.00
C GLN A 15 -7.08 7.65 2.30
N ILE A 16 -6.86 6.55 3.02
CA ILE A 16 -6.07 6.56 4.27
C ILE A 16 -4.62 6.91 3.95
N LEU A 17 -4.00 6.23 2.98
CA LEU A 17 -2.60 6.42 2.61
C LEU A 17 -2.31 7.83 2.09
N ARG A 18 -3.27 8.44 1.37
CA ARG A 18 -3.17 9.84 0.89
C ARG A 18 -3.06 10.84 2.03
N HIS A 19 -3.71 10.55 3.16
CA HIS A 19 -3.75 11.44 4.33
C HIS A 19 -2.95 10.92 5.51
N TRP A 20 -2.22 9.80 5.33
CA TRP A 20 -1.48 9.15 6.40
C TRP A 20 -0.45 10.11 7.01
N ARG A 21 -0.27 9.99 8.32
CA ARG A 21 0.69 10.80 9.08
C ARG A 21 1.38 9.95 10.14
N PRO A 22 2.63 10.27 10.53
CA PRO A 22 3.41 9.51 11.51
C PRO A 22 2.71 9.27 12.85
N GLU A 23 1.82 10.17 13.28
CA GLU A 23 1.10 10.07 14.55
C GLU A 23 0.11 8.88 14.60
N ARG A 24 -0.27 8.34 13.44
CA ARG A 24 -1.07 7.10 13.34
C ARG A 24 -0.28 5.85 13.68
N GLY A 25 1.05 5.97 13.68
CA GLY A 25 1.95 4.87 13.95
C GLY A 25 2.03 3.85 12.80
N PRO A 26 3.05 3.00 12.82
CA PRO A 26 3.33 2.08 11.73
C PRO A 26 2.42 0.82 11.75
N ALA A 27 1.76 0.54 12.88
CA ALA A 27 0.83 -0.59 13.02
C ALA A 27 -0.42 -0.42 12.13
N GLU A 28 -0.98 0.79 12.03
CA GLU A 28 -2.12 1.07 11.14
C GLU A 28 -1.75 0.83 9.68
N LEU A 29 -0.52 1.22 9.29
CA LEU A 29 -0.02 0.99 7.94
C LEU A 29 0.15 -0.51 7.63
N GLN A 30 0.66 -1.30 8.58
CA GLN A 30 0.74 -2.75 8.43
C GLN A 30 -0.64 -3.40 8.28
N LEU A 31 -1.66 -2.93 9.02
CA LEU A 31 -3.02 -3.44 8.88
C LEU A 31 -3.57 -3.21 7.47
N ILE A 32 -3.40 -2.01 6.92
CA ILE A 32 -3.79 -1.71 5.54
C ILE A 32 -3.06 -2.64 4.56
N PHE A 33 -1.76 -2.83 4.76
CA PHE A 33 -0.96 -3.69 3.87
C PHE A 33 -1.34 -5.18 3.97
N LEU A 34 -1.80 -5.64 5.13
CA LEU A 34 -2.32 -6.98 5.31
C LEU A 34 -3.65 -7.16 4.58
N GLU A 35 -4.58 -6.22 4.74
CA GLU A 35 -5.88 -6.24 4.05
C GLU A 35 -5.73 -6.26 2.53
N LEU A 36 -4.75 -5.52 1.99
CA LEU A 36 -4.45 -5.51 0.56
C LEU A 36 -4.00 -6.87 0.01
N ARG A 37 -3.49 -7.79 0.85
CA ARG A 37 -3.06 -9.13 0.39
C ARG A 37 -4.24 -10.00 -0.04
N ASP A 38 -5.41 -9.70 0.50
CA ASP A 38 -6.64 -10.42 0.23
C ASP A 38 -7.33 -9.89 -1.05
N VAL A 39 -6.83 -8.78 -1.62
CA VAL A 39 -7.40 -8.16 -2.83
C VAL A 39 -6.70 -8.65 -4.09
N GLU A 40 -7.47 -9.10 -5.08
CA GLU A 40 -6.94 -9.58 -6.35
C GLU A 40 -6.28 -8.44 -7.15
N GLN A 41 -5.05 -8.67 -7.64
CA GLN A 41 -4.26 -7.64 -8.33
C GLN A 41 -4.61 -7.53 -9.81
N THR A 42 -5.19 -8.58 -10.41
CA THR A 42 -5.62 -8.56 -11.81
C THR A 42 -6.94 -7.79 -12.01
N GLU A 43 -7.68 -7.56 -10.94
CA GLU A 43 -8.92 -6.78 -10.92
C GLU A 43 -8.65 -5.34 -10.46
N ASN A 44 -9.58 -4.41 -10.73
CA ASN A 44 -9.49 -3.02 -10.26
C ASN A 44 -8.14 -2.32 -10.58
N VAL A 45 -7.51 -2.65 -11.72
CA VAL A 45 -6.14 -2.23 -12.11
C VAL A 45 -5.91 -0.71 -12.00
N ILE A 46 -6.93 0.11 -12.28
CA ILE A 46 -6.83 1.57 -12.14
C ILE A 46 -6.59 1.98 -10.68
N LEU A 47 -7.29 1.34 -9.73
CA LEU A 47 -7.12 1.61 -8.31
C LEU A 47 -5.77 1.10 -7.79
N TRP A 48 -5.27 -0.04 -8.27
CA TRP A 48 -3.92 -0.48 -7.93
C TRP A 48 -2.84 0.50 -8.41
N LYS A 49 -3.00 1.09 -9.60
CA LYS A 49 -2.13 2.18 -10.08
C LYS A 49 -2.24 3.44 -9.22
N GLU A 50 -3.44 3.81 -8.81
CA GLU A 50 -3.68 4.94 -7.91
C GLU A 50 -3.09 4.71 -6.51
N LEU A 51 -3.19 3.49 -5.98
CA LEU A 51 -2.57 3.08 -4.72
C LEU A 51 -1.05 3.25 -4.80
N ARG A 52 -0.42 2.71 -5.85
CA ARG A 52 1.03 2.86 -6.07
C ARG A 52 1.43 4.34 -6.14
N SER A 53 0.71 5.13 -6.92
CA SER A 53 0.93 6.57 -7.03
C SER A 53 0.77 7.29 -5.69
N THR A 54 -0.18 6.86 -4.87
CA THR A 54 -0.45 7.43 -3.54
C THR A 54 0.68 7.13 -2.56
N LEU A 55 1.18 5.89 -2.58
CA LEU A 55 2.34 5.47 -1.78
C LEU A 55 3.59 6.30 -2.14
N ALA A 56 3.87 6.44 -3.44
CA ALA A 56 5.00 7.23 -3.94
C ALA A 56 4.86 8.75 -3.63
N ALA A 57 3.66 9.30 -3.72
CA ALA A 57 3.42 10.73 -3.53
C ALA A 57 3.44 11.18 -2.06
N ASN A 58 3.07 10.30 -1.11
CA ASN A 58 3.05 10.68 0.30
C ASN A 58 4.45 10.59 0.91
N LYS A 59 5.18 11.72 0.91
CA LYS A 59 6.52 11.85 1.51
C LYS A 59 6.63 11.42 2.97
N LYS A 60 5.53 11.40 3.73
CA LYS A 60 5.53 10.93 5.12
C LYS A 60 5.70 9.41 5.22
N LEU A 61 5.35 8.68 4.16
CA LEU A 61 5.60 7.25 4.05
C LEU A 61 7.07 6.92 3.72
N LEU A 62 7.86 7.94 3.33
CA LEU A 62 9.30 7.82 3.06
C LEU A 62 10.17 8.09 4.30
N ASP A 63 9.54 8.19 5.48
CA ASP A 63 10.25 8.27 6.74
C ASP A 63 11.05 6.97 6.98
N LYS A 64 12.33 7.10 7.38
CA LYS A 64 13.24 5.94 7.46
C LYS A 64 12.84 4.93 8.53
N ASP A 65 12.34 5.41 9.67
CA ASP A 65 11.97 4.53 10.78
C ASP A 65 10.70 3.76 10.41
N LEU A 66 9.76 4.43 9.75
CA LEU A 66 8.58 3.79 9.17
C LEU A 66 8.96 2.75 8.12
N GLN A 67 9.80 3.12 7.15
CA GLN A 67 10.25 2.21 6.09
C GLN A 67 10.91 0.97 6.67
N PHE A 68 11.81 1.14 7.64
CA PHE A 68 12.45 0.01 8.32
C PHE A 68 11.43 -0.92 8.98
N TYR A 69 10.36 -0.37 9.56
CA TYR A 69 9.33 -1.17 10.22
C TYR A 69 8.41 -1.93 9.26
N ILE A 70 8.10 -1.36 8.10
CA ILE A 70 7.20 -1.99 7.12
C ILE A 70 7.94 -2.80 6.05
N TYR A 71 9.27 -2.71 5.98
CA TYR A 71 10.04 -3.37 4.94
C TYR A 71 10.06 -4.89 5.13
N GLU A 72 9.44 -5.60 4.19
CA GLU A 72 9.36 -7.08 4.19
C GLU A 72 9.78 -7.61 2.80
N PRO A 73 11.09 -7.76 2.53
CA PRO A 73 11.58 -8.03 1.18
C PRO A 73 11.15 -9.38 0.60
N GLU A 74 11.03 -10.41 1.44
CA GLU A 74 10.55 -11.72 1.00
C GLU A 74 9.08 -11.68 0.59
N LEU A 75 8.30 -10.79 1.19
CA LEU A 75 6.89 -10.58 0.87
C LEU A 75 6.72 -9.80 -0.43
N ALA A 76 7.55 -8.78 -0.63
CA ALA A 76 7.60 -8.05 -1.89
C ALA A 76 7.99 -8.96 -3.07
N LYS A 77 8.97 -9.86 -2.90
CA LYS A 77 9.34 -10.86 -3.91
C LYS A 77 8.20 -11.81 -4.28
N ASN A 78 7.28 -12.06 -3.36
CA ASN A 78 6.10 -12.92 -3.57
C ASN A 78 4.89 -12.17 -4.15
N GLY A 79 5.08 -10.92 -4.62
CA GLY A 79 4.04 -10.15 -5.31
C GLY A 79 3.35 -9.09 -4.46
N TRP A 80 3.67 -8.97 -3.17
CA TRP A 80 3.16 -7.89 -2.30
C TRP A 80 4.12 -6.69 -2.33
N TRP A 81 4.28 -6.12 -3.51
CA TRP A 81 5.26 -5.06 -3.82
C TRP A 81 5.18 -3.83 -2.91
N TRP A 82 4.04 -3.58 -2.26
CA TRP A 82 3.89 -2.45 -1.34
C TRP A 82 4.72 -2.58 -0.05
N TYR A 83 5.25 -3.77 0.27
CA TYR A 83 6.23 -3.96 1.35
C TYR A 83 7.66 -3.54 0.99
N ASP A 84 7.90 -3.15 -0.27
CA ASP A 84 9.18 -2.62 -0.72
C ASP A 84 8.99 -1.20 -1.27
N CYS A 85 9.51 -0.22 -0.53
CA CYS A 85 9.33 1.19 -0.85
C CYS A 85 9.99 1.58 -2.19
N ASP A 86 11.03 0.85 -2.60
CA ASP A 86 11.70 1.09 -3.89
C ASP A 86 10.80 0.69 -5.07
N GLN A 87 9.86 -0.23 -4.85
CA GLN A 87 8.89 -0.67 -5.86
C GLN A 87 7.69 0.28 -6.01
N TRP A 88 7.50 1.23 -5.09
CA TRP A 88 6.41 2.22 -5.21
C TRP A 88 6.60 3.16 -6.40
N ASN A 89 7.85 3.36 -6.84
CA ASN A 89 8.21 4.23 -7.96
C ASN A 89 8.48 3.47 -9.26
N GLN A 90 8.36 2.14 -9.26
CA GLN A 90 8.48 1.36 -10.48
C GLN A 90 7.13 1.42 -11.21
N ASP A 91 7.13 1.67 -12.52
CA ASP A 91 5.95 1.87 -13.41
C ASP A 91 5.30 3.27 -13.44
N THR A 92 6.07 4.28 -13.88
CA THR A 92 5.62 5.10 -15.02
C THR A 92 5.86 4.37 -16.33
#